data_AF-A0A651DMH8-F1
#
_entry.id   AF-A0A651DMH8-F1
#
_cell.length_a   1.000
_cell.length_b   1.000
_cell.length_c   1.000
_cell.angle_alpha   90.00
_cell.angle_beta   90.00
_cell.angle_gamma   90.00
#
_symmetry.space_group_name_H-M   'P 1'
#
loop_
_entity.id
_entity.type
_entity.pdbx_description
1 polymer ?
#
loop_
_entity_poly.entity_id
_entity_poly.type
_entity_poly.pdbx_seq_one_letter_code
_entity_poly.pdbx_strand_id
1 'polypeptide(L)'
;MSERLPVVAVVGRPNVGKSTFFNRVLGRREAIVHDAPGVTRDRNFAEADWAGRSFYLVDTGGVIEGSDEPLDRSVREQALAAAAEADVILFMVDGKDGIHPLDEKVAPLLRDTRRPILLVVNKLDNLPDDLARHDFWRLGLGAPIPVSSISGKGSGDLLDRIVEALPDEGSQPVETGDLRISVIGKPNVGKSSFINRLFNEERVVVSDVPGTTRDAIDSTMTYHGKKLVFIDTAGLRRQSKVDESIEYYSSLRTARVVRMSQLCLVLIDAQEGLTNQDVKILEQAWDAGCGVLLAVNKWDTVEKDDQTVPRFLRELKQRVPFLEWVPVLFISALTGFRVRHTLDALLKVAADRERRVPTHEVNEVLEALTSRQPPPHSQGRAVKVKYGTQADTAPPTFVLFANFPEEIPAHYERYLHNGFRKAWGFLGSPLRIRIRSSGRDGRGDR
;
A
#
# COMPACT_ATOMS: atom_id res chain seq x y z
N MET A 1 -8.84 12.55 0.26
CA MET A 1 -8.18 12.85 -1.02
C MET A 1 -7.06 11.83 -1.17
N SER A 2 -7.21 10.83 -2.03
CA SER A 2 -6.12 9.91 -2.35
C SER A 2 -5.77 10.16 -3.81
N GLU A 3 -4.90 11.14 -4.02
CA GLU A 3 -4.27 11.37 -5.31
C GLU A 3 -3.18 10.32 -5.50
N ARG A 4 -2.96 9.90 -6.74
CA ARG A 4 -1.96 8.90 -7.08
C ARG A 4 -0.57 9.51 -6.81
N LEU A 5 0.06 9.11 -5.70
CA LEU A 5 1.42 9.51 -5.40
C LEU A 5 2.38 8.93 -6.46
N PRO A 6 3.25 9.75 -7.08
CA PRO A 6 4.24 9.27 -8.03
C PRO A 6 5.22 8.29 -7.41
N VAL A 7 5.78 7.38 -8.21
CA VAL A 7 6.76 6.37 -7.76
C VAL A 7 8.16 6.72 -8.27
N VAL A 8 9.11 6.78 -7.35
CA VAL A 8 10.54 7.02 -7.59
C VAL A 8 11.31 5.75 -7.23
N ALA A 9 11.92 5.11 -8.22
CA ALA A 9 12.69 3.88 -7.99
C ALA A 9 14.20 4.15 -7.99
N VAL A 10 14.91 3.66 -6.97
CA VAL A 10 16.38 3.73 -6.87
C VAL A 10 16.99 2.46 -7.44
N VAL A 11 17.63 2.58 -8.59
CA VAL A 11 18.26 1.48 -9.34
C VAL A 11 19.77 1.66 -9.33
N GLY A 12 20.53 0.56 -9.24
CA GLY A 12 21.99 0.58 -9.34
C GLY A 12 22.58 -0.71 -8.81
N ARG A 13 23.86 -0.99 -9.12
CA ARG A 13 24.56 -2.19 -8.63
C ARG A 13 24.61 -2.23 -7.08
N PRO A 14 24.91 -3.38 -6.46
CA PRO A 14 25.09 -3.44 -5.00
C PRO A 14 26.18 -2.47 -4.52
N ASN A 15 26.06 -2.05 -3.26
CA ASN A 15 27.02 -1.20 -2.55
C ASN A 15 27.22 0.24 -3.09
N VAL A 16 26.46 0.71 -4.07
CA VAL A 16 26.48 2.13 -4.51
C VAL A 16 25.85 3.11 -3.52
N GLY A 17 25.23 2.62 -2.45
CA GLY A 17 24.63 3.43 -1.38
C GLY A 17 23.13 3.72 -1.52
N LYS A 18 22.38 2.88 -2.26
CA LYS A 18 20.92 2.99 -2.43
C LYS A 18 20.16 3.01 -1.10
N SER A 19 20.39 2.03 -0.24
CA SER A 19 19.73 1.92 1.06
C SER A 19 20.12 3.05 2.02
N THR A 20 21.35 3.57 1.89
CA THR A 20 21.79 4.74 2.65
C THR A 20 21.03 6.01 2.24
N PHE A 21 20.84 6.21 0.92
CA PHE A 21 20.01 7.31 0.41
C PHE A 21 18.55 7.14 0.85
N PHE A 22 18.00 5.94 0.71
CA PHE A 22 16.63 5.60 1.11
C PHE A 22 16.37 5.96 2.57
N ASN A 23 17.20 5.46 3.49
CA ASN A 23 17.08 5.76 4.92
C ASN A 23 17.25 7.25 5.23
N ARG A 24 18.08 7.97 4.48
CA ARG A 24 18.25 9.41 4.65
C ARG A 24 17.01 10.21 4.27
N VAL A 25 16.36 9.85 3.16
CA VAL A 25 15.10 10.49 2.76
C VAL A 25 14.02 10.25 3.81
N LEU A 26 13.95 9.04 4.37
CA LEU A 26 12.96 8.70 5.40
C LEU A 26 13.27 9.31 6.78
N GLY A 27 14.54 9.37 7.18
CA GLY A 27 14.98 9.94 8.45
C GLY A 27 14.70 11.44 8.59
N ARG A 28 14.42 12.15 7.49
CA ARG A 28 13.93 13.55 7.54
C ARG A 28 12.48 13.68 8.04
N ARG A 29 11.75 12.56 8.19
CA ARG A 29 10.36 12.50 8.70
C ARG A 29 10.30 11.99 10.15
N GLU A 30 11.28 12.30 11.00
CA GLU A 30 11.20 12.08 12.46
C GLU A 30 10.18 13.02 13.12
N ALA A 31 8.91 12.89 12.76
CA ALA A 31 7.74 13.23 13.56
C ALA A 31 6.50 12.87 12.74
N ILE A 32 5.54 12.16 13.35
CA ILE A 32 4.22 11.81 12.77
C ILE A 32 4.20 10.53 11.91
N VAL A 33 4.91 9.49 12.32
CA VAL A 33 4.35 8.13 12.22
C VAL A 33 4.33 7.58 13.63
N HIS A 34 3.21 7.78 14.34
CA HIS A 34 2.97 7.02 15.55
C HIS A 34 2.96 5.54 15.17
N ASP A 35 3.92 4.79 15.73
CA ASP A 35 3.99 3.33 15.65
C ASP A 35 2.68 2.74 16.19
N ALA A 36 1.73 2.49 15.30
CA ALA A 36 0.63 1.56 15.58
C ALA A 36 1.19 0.14 15.41
N PRO A 37 1.02 -0.77 16.39
CA PRO A 37 1.39 -2.16 16.22
C PRO A 37 0.58 -2.75 15.06
N GLY A 38 1.25 -3.11 13.96
CA GLY A 38 0.60 -3.67 12.77
C GLY A 38 1.11 -3.14 11.43
N VAL A 39 1.81 -2.00 11.38
CA VAL A 39 2.41 -1.53 10.12
C VAL A 39 3.70 -2.30 9.88
N THR A 40 3.68 -3.29 8.99
CA THR A 40 4.93 -3.84 8.45
C THR A 40 5.63 -2.72 7.68
N ARG A 41 6.72 -2.19 8.25
CA ARG A 41 7.64 -1.31 7.51
C ARG A 41 8.30 -2.16 6.44
N ASP A 42 7.72 -2.16 5.25
CA ASP A 42 8.36 -2.79 4.10
C ASP A 42 9.64 -2.01 3.80
N ARG A 43 10.80 -2.61 4.12
CA ARG A 43 12.10 -1.90 4.20
C ARG A 43 12.56 -1.30 2.87
N ASN A 44 11.89 -1.66 1.79
CA ASN A 44 12.25 -1.32 0.42
C ASN A 44 11.22 -0.40 -0.25
N PHE A 45 10.15 0.01 0.44
CA PHE A 45 9.09 0.85 -0.11
C PHE A 45 8.53 1.80 0.94
N ALA A 46 8.66 3.10 0.73
CA ALA A 46 8.21 4.08 1.71
C ALA A 46 7.74 5.40 1.08
N GLU A 47 6.88 6.10 1.81
CA GLU A 47 6.35 7.41 1.42
C GLU A 47 7.30 8.51 1.89
N ALA A 48 7.75 9.32 0.96
CA ALA A 48 8.56 10.51 1.17
C ALA A 48 7.76 11.76 0.84
N ASP A 49 8.06 12.86 1.52
CA ASP A 49 7.54 14.18 1.21
C ASP A 49 8.72 15.15 1.08
N TRP A 50 8.70 15.96 0.01
CA TRP A 50 9.68 17.01 -0.19
C TRP A 50 9.00 18.24 -0.78
N ALA A 51 9.21 19.40 -0.15
CA ALA A 51 8.59 20.67 -0.56
C ALA A 51 7.06 20.60 -0.73
N GLY A 52 6.38 19.78 0.10
CA GLY A 52 4.92 19.58 0.03
C GLY A 52 4.45 18.66 -1.09
N ARG A 53 5.38 18.05 -1.85
CA ARG A 53 5.09 17.03 -2.86
C ARG A 53 5.42 15.66 -2.30
N SER A 54 4.38 14.87 -2.07
CA SER A 54 4.50 13.49 -1.61
C SER A 54 4.76 12.53 -2.78
N PHE A 55 5.60 11.52 -2.58
CA PHE A 55 5.89 10.47 -3.55
C PHE A 55 6.35 9.19 -2.86
N TYR A 56 6.29 8.06 -3.56
CA TYR A 56 6.87 6.80 -3.10
C TYR A 56 8.33 6.69 -3.51
N LEU A 57 9.17 6.30 -2.57
CA LEU A 57 10.55 5.91 -2.82
C LEU A 57 10.68 4.40 -2.69
N VAL A 58 11.36 3.76 -3.66
CA VAL A 58 11.56 2.31 -3.71
C VAL A 58 13.04 1.98 -3.80
N ASP A 59 13.56 1.14 -2.89
CA ASP A 59 14.93 0.60 -2.98
C ASP A 59 14.89 -0.78 -3.66
N THR A 60 15.54 -0.91 -4.82
CA THR A 60 15.60 -2.18 -5.54
C THR A 60 16.68 -3.13 -5.03
N GLY A 61 17.57 -2.66 -4.13
CA GLY A 61 18.72 -3.42 -3.64
C GLY A 61 18.41 -4.41 -2.52
N GLY A 62 17.58 -4.03 -1.54
CA GLY A 62 17.32 -4.83 -0.33
C GLY A 62 16.35 -6.02 -0.50
N VAL A 63 16.14 -6.45 -1.74
CA VAL A 63 14.98 -7.24 -2.15
C VAL A 63 15.35 -8.66 -2.58
N ILE A 64 16.52 -8.81 -3.19
CA ILE A 64 16.99 -10.04 -3.85
C ILE A 64 18.36 -10.45 -3.27
N GLU A 65 18.69 -10.02 -2.05
CA GLU A 65 19.81 -10.62 -1.31
C GLU A 65 19.41 -12.07 -0.94
N GLY A 66 19.59 -13.00 -1.89
CA GLY A 66 19.22 -14.41 -1.73
C GLY A 66 19.03 -15.22 -3.02
N SER A 67 19.18 -14.65 -4.22
CA SER A 67 19.11 -15.43 -5.47
C SER A 67 20.46 -16.07 -5.82
N ASP A 68 20.48 -17.36 -6.17
CA ASP A 68 21.64 -18.09 -6.72
C ASP A 68 22.00 -17.66 -8.17
N GLU A 69 21.35 -16.62 -8.70
CA GLU A 69 21.58 -16.16 -10.07
C GLU A 69 22.88 -15.34 -10.22
N PRO A 70 23.51 -15.36 -11.41
CA PRO A 70 24.63 -14.49 -11.72
C PRO A 70 24.28 -13.02 -11.48
N LEU A 71 25.13 -12.29 -10.76
CA LEU A 71 24.97 -10.88 -10.38
C LEU A 71 24.55 -9.95 -11.54
N ASP A 72 25.03 -10.23 -12.75
CA ASP A 72 24.72 -9.46 -13.96
C ASP A 72 23.24 -9.57 -14.37
N ARG A 73 22.65 -10.76 -14.20
CA ARG A 73 21.25 -11.01 -14.53
C ARG A 73 20.31 -10.35 -13.53
N SER A 74 20.58 -10.51 -12.24
CA SER A 74 19.73 -9.97 -11.17
C SER A 74 19.69 -8.44 -11.20
N VAL A 75 20.83 -7.76 -11.42
CA VAL A 75 20.89 -6.29 -11.53
C VAL A 75 20.10 -5.78 -12.74
N ARG A 76 20.17 -6.50 -13.88
CA ARG A 76 19.43 -6.17 -15.08
C ARG A 76 17.92 -6.34 -14.91
N GLU A 77 17.49 -7.46 -14.35
CA GLU A 77 16.08 -7.74 -14.06
C GLU A 77 15.52 -6.72 -13.06
N GLN A 78 16.30 -6.34 -12.04
CA GLN A 78 15.95 -5.29 -11.10
C GLN A 78 15.68 -3.94 -11.79
N ALA A 79 16.58 -3.54 -12.68
CA ALA A 79 16.50 -2.27 -13.39
C ALA A 79 15.26 -2.19 -14.30
N LEU A 80 15.00 -3.24 -15.09
CA LEU A 80 13.87 -3.27 -16.02
C LEU A 80 12.53 -3.27 -15.30
N ALA A 81 12.41 -4.05 -14.24
CA ALA A 81 11.15 -4.18 -13.53
C ALA A 81 10.87 -2.97 -12.62
N ALA A 82 11.90 -2.34 -12.06
CA ALA A 82 11.76 -1.04 -11.40
C ALA A 82 11.32 0.07 -12.37
N ALA A 83 11.88 0.07 -13.58
CA ALA A 83 11.54 1.03 -14.62
C ALA A 83 10.10 0.89 -15.15
N ALA A 84 9.54 -0.33 -15.12
CA ALA A 84 8.17 -0.57 -15.57
C ALA A 84 7.14 0.15 -14.69
N GLU A 85 7.38 0.16 -13.37
CA GLU A 85 6.44 0.68 -12.37
C GLU A 85 6.72 2.14 -11.97
N ALA A 86 7.96 2.61 -12.12
CA ALA A 86 8.37 3.94 -11.71
C ALA A 86 7.86 5.05 -12.63
N ASP A 87 7.49 6.18 -12.02
CA ASP A 87 7.24 7.44 -12.73
C ASP A 87 8.55 8.21 -12.94
N VAL A 88 9.55 8.05 -12.05
CA VAL A 88 10.93 8.57 -12.17
C VAL A 88 11.95 7.51 -11.71
N ILE A 89 13.07 7.37 -12.43
CA ILE A 89 14.13 6.42 -12.10
C ILE A 89 15.37 7.17 -11.61
N LEU A 90 15.86 6.82 -10.42
CA LEU A 90 17.14 7.27 -9.89
C LEU A 90 18.19 6.19 -10.18
N PHE A 91 19.03 6.40 -11.20
CA PHE A 91 20.12 5.49 -11.48
C PHE A 91 21.36 5.90 -10.69
N MET A 92 21.65 5.17 -9.61
CA MET A 92 22.70 5.47 -8.66
C MET A 92 23.97 4.67 -8.96
N VAL A 93 25.09 5.39 -9.07
CA VAL A 93 26.44 4.87 -9.32
C VAL A 93 27.40 5.32 -8.22
N ASP A 94 28.54 4.65 -8.10
CA ASP A 94 29.56 4.96 -7.09
C ASP A 94 30.64 5.87 -7.68
N GLY A 95 30.72 7.10 -7.19
CA GLY A 95 31.71 8.08 -7.63
C GLY A 95 33.15 7.77 -7.24
N LYS A 96 33.38 6.93 -6.21
CA LYS A 96 34.74 6.53 -5.78
C LYS A 96 35.30 5.43 -6.67
N ASP A 97 34.46 4.49 -7.08
CA ASP A 97 34.85 3.35 -7.92
C ASP A 97 34.88 3.72 -9.41
N GLY A 98 34.26 4.84 -9.80
CA GLY A 98 34.09 5.20 -11.21
C GLY A 98 33.01 4.37 -11.92
N ILE A 99 32.99 4.42 -13.26
CA ILE A 99 32.03 3.66 -14.06
C ILE A 99 32.36 2.17 -13.98
N HIS A 100 31.40 1.37 -13.51
CA HIS A 100 31.53 -0.09 -13.46
C HIS A 100 30.95 -0.74 -14.74
N PRO A 101 31.45 -1.91 -15.20
CA PRO A 101 30.90 -2.61 -16.36
C PRO A 101 29.39 -2.95 -16.26
N LEU A 102 28.90 -3.16 -15.03
CA LEU A 102 27.46 -3.35 -14.78
C LEU A 102 26.67 -2.05 -15.03
N ASP A 103 27.25 -0.89 -14.75
CA ASP A 103 26.59 0.39 -14.97
C ASP A 103 26.44 0.66 -16.48
N GLU A 104 27.47 0.30 -17.26
CA GLU A 104 27.46 0.37 -18.73
C GLU A 104 26.44 -0.57 -19.38
N LYS A 105 26.16 -1.72 -18.75
CA LYS A 105 25.13 -2.67 -19.21
C LYS A 105 23.71 -2.22 -18.85
N VAL A 106 23.53 -1.60 -17.69
CA VAL A 106 22.21 -1.15 -17.19
C VAL A 106 21.75 0.13 -17.87
N ALA A 107 22.67 1.08 -18.11
CA ALA A 107 22.32 2.39 -18.67
C ALA A 107 21.55 2.33 -20.01
N PRO A 108 21.92 1.47 -20.99
CA PRO A 108 21.14 1.30 -22.22
C PRO A 108 19.72 0.76 -21.97
N LEU A 109 19.58 -0.20 -21.05
CA LEU A 109 18.28 -0.80 -20.72
C LEU A 109 17.31 0.23 -20.12
N LEU A 110 17.83 1.11 -19.26
CA LEU A 110 17.02 2.18 -18.68
C LEU A 110 16.58 3.19 -19.74
N ARG A 111 17.45 3.54 -20.72
CA ARG A 111 17.09 4.46 -21.81
C ARG A 111 15.88 4.00 -22.62
N ASP A 112 15.74 2.69 -22.83
CA ASP A 112 14.63 2.13 -23.62
C ASP A 112 13.25 2.27 -22.92
N THR A 113 13.23 2.57 -21.63
CA THR A 113 12.00 2.63 -20.81
C THR A 113 11.19 3.91 -21.01
N ARG A 114 11.76 4.94 -21.65
CA ARG A 114 11.17 6.28 -21.89
C ARG A 114 10.70 7.04 -20.63
N ARG A 115 11.08 6.57 -19.43
CA ARG A 115 10.82 7.28 -18.17
C ARG A 115 11.89 8.36 -17.93
N PRO A 116 11.59 9.43 -17.18
CA PRO A 116 12.61 10.34 -16.66
C PRO A 116 13.65 9.57 -15.84
N ILE A 117 14.93 9.72 -16.18
CA ILE A 117 16.06 9.10 -15.48
C ILE A 117 16.95 10.20 -14.93
N LEU A 118 17.24 10.14 -13.64
CA LEU A 118 18.22 10.98 -12.98
C LEU A 118 19.44 10.14 -12.63
N LEU A 119 20.57 10.44 -13.27
CA LEU A 119 21.86 9.80 -13.00
C LEU A 119 22.47 10.40 -11.72
N VAL A 120 22.60 9.59 -10.67
CA VAL A 120 23.05 10.00 -9.34
C VAL A 120 24.42 9.41 -9.04
N VAL A 121 25.44 10.26 -8.93
CA VAL A 121 26.81 9.85 -8.57
C VAL A 121 26.98 9.98 -7.07
N ASN A 122 26.91 8.85 -6.36
CA ASN A 122 26.95 8.81 -4.90
C ASN A 122 28.38 8.72 -4.36
N LYS A 123 28.53 8.90 -3.05
CA LYS A 123 29.80 8.85 -2.30
C LYS A 123 30.81 9.95 -2.65
N LEU A 124 30.36 11.08 -3.20
CA LEU A 124 31.22 12.24 -3.42
C LEU A 124 31.22 13.14 -2.17
N ASP A 125 32.22 12.97 -1.31
CA ASP A 125 32.25 13.60 0.02
C ASP A 125 32.73 15.07 -0.01
N ASN A 126 33.45 15.47 -1.07
CA ASN A 126 34.07 16.79 -1.23
C ASN A 126 33.32 17.67 -2.25
N LEU A 127 32.00 17.79 -2.12
CA LEU A 127 31.22 18.72 -2.95
C LEU A 127 31.39 20.18 -2.51
N PRO A 128 31.48 21.14 -3.46
CA PRO A 128 31.25 21.00 -4.92
C PRO A 128 32.48 20.63 -5.77
N ASP A 129 33.67 20.55 -5.15
CA ASP A 129 34.98 20.43 -5.80
C ASP A 129 35.26 19.06 -6.45
N ASP A 130 34.41 18.07 -6.19
CA ASP A 130 34.54 16.73 -6.73
C ASP A 130 34.17 16.67 -8.23
N LEU A 131 35.21 16.57 -9.06
CA LEU A 131 35.13 16.50 -10.53
C LEU A 131 34.89 15.07 -11.05
N ALA A 132 34.97 14.03 -10.20
CA ALA A 132 34.81 12.62 -10.62
C ALA A 132 33.45 12.36 -11.30
N ARG A 133 32.44 13.19 -11.00
CA ARG A 133 31.13 13.14 -11.67
C ARG A 133 31.21 13.30 -13.20
N HIS A 134 32.22 13.98 -13.73
CA HIS A 134 32.30 14.29 -15.16
C HIS A 134 32.49 13.05 -16.04
N ASP A 135 33.13 12.00 -15.53
CA ASP A 135 33.32 10.76 -16.28
C ASP A 135 31.99 10.08 -16.60
N PHE A 136 31.00 10.21 -15.70
CA PHE A 136 29.70 9.55 -15.82
C PHE A 136 28.78 10.10 -16.92
N TRP A 137 29.14 11.22 -17.56
CA TRP A 137 28.48 11.67 -18.80
C TRP A 137 28.52 10.61 -19.90
N ARG A 138 29.55 9.74 -19.90
CA ARG A 138 29.71 8.63 -20.85
C ARG A 138 28.55 7.63 -20.85
N LEU A 139 27.78 7.55 -19.76
CA LEU A 139 26.62 6.66 -19.66
C LEU A 139 25.43 7.13 -20.52
N GLY A 140 25.42 8.40 -20.94
CA GLY A 140 24.40 8.96 -21.84
C GLY A 140 23.02 9.10 -21.19
N LEU A 141 22.96 9.32 -19.87
CA LEU A 141 21.73 9.42 -19.08
C LEU A 141 21.43 10.84 -18.58
N GLY A 142 21.97 11.86 -19.27
CA GLY A 142 21.85 13.26 -18.87
C GLY A 142 22.96 13.70 -17.89
N ALA A 143 22.75 14.87 -17.27
CA ALA A 143 23.73 15.47 -16.38
C ALA A 143 23.87 14.67 -15.07
N PRO A 144 25.08 14.19 -14.71
CA PRO A 144 25.30 13.45 -13.47
C PRO A 144 25.11 14.36 -12.24
N ILE A 145 24.23 13.95 -11.33
CA ILE A 145 23.90 14.66 -10.09
C ILE A 145 24.79 14.13 -8.96
N PRO A 146 25.70 14.94 -8.41
CA PRO A 146 26.61 14.47 -7.37
C PRO A 146 25.95 14.50 -5.98
N VAL A 147 26.09 13.41 -5.22
CA VAL A 147 25.58 13.33 -3.84
C VAL A 147 26.55 12.58 -2.93
N SER A 148 26.51 12.87 -1.63
CA SER A 148 27.04 11.99 -0.59
C SER A 148 25.89 11.57 0.30
N SER A 149 25.38 10.37 0.05
CA SER A 149 24.26 9.81 0.81
C SER A 149 24.61 9.51 2.25
N ILE A 150 25.87 9.58 2.69
CA ILE A 150 26.28 9.38 4.10
C ILE A 150 26.30 10.72 4.85
N SER A 151 26.81 11.78 4.22
CA SER A 151 26.88 13.11 4.82
C SER A 151 25.60 13.94 4.60
N GLY A 152 24.84 13.64 3.54
CA GLY A 152 23.64 14.36 3.11
C GLY A 152 23.90 15.51 2.14
N LYS A 153 25.16 15.74 1.75
CA LYS A 153 25.51 16.77 0.75
C LYS A 153 24.88 16.43 -0.61
N GLY A 154 24.29 17.41 -1.26
CA GLY A 154 23.61 17.27 -2.56
C GLY A 154 22.26 16.54 -2.52
N SER A 155 21.83 16.00 -1.36
CA SER A 155 20.56 15.29 -1.27
C SER A 155 19.34 16.22 -1.41
N GLY A 156 19.46 17.50 -1.01
CA GLY A 156 18.40 18.50 -1.23
C GLY A 156 18.18 18.78 -2.70
N ASP A 157 19.25 19.17 -3.40
CA ASP A 157 19.23 19.44 -4.85
C ASP A 157 18.72 18.22 -5.65
N LEU A 158 19.11 17.00 -5.25
CA LEU A 158 18.57 15.78 -5.85
C LEU A 158 17.06 15.63 -5.62
N LEU A 159 16.56 15.93 -4.41
CA LEU A 159 15.13 15.89 -4.12
C LEU A 159 14.34 16.95 -4.89
N ASP A 160 14.90 18.14 -5.09
CA ASP A 160 14.31 19.17 -5.94
C ASP A 160 14.18 18.66 -7.39
N ARG A 161 15.25 18.06 -7.93
CA ARG A 161 15.25 17.43 -9.26
C ARG A 161 14.26 16.27 -9.38
N ILE A 162 14.10 15.48 -8.32
CA ILE A 162 13.09 14.42 -8.28
C ILE A 162 11.71 15.04 -8.45
N VAL A 163 11.36 16.02 -7.63
CA VAL A 163 10.03 16.66 -7.66
C VAL A 163 9.77 17.34 -9.00
N GLU A 164 10.76 17.99 -9.61
CA GLU A 164 10.68 18.56 -10.97
C GLU A 164 10.41 17.49 -12.04
N ALA A 165 10.95 16.29 -11.88
CA ALA A 165 10.79 15.19 -12.83
C ALA A 165 9.51 14.38 -12.62
N LEU A 166 8.85 14.53 -11.47
CA LEU A 166 7.58 13.84 -11.20
C LEU A 166 6.51 14.33 -12.18
N PRO A 167 5.64 13.43 -12.67
CA PRO A 167 4.51 13.84 -13.50
C PRO A 167 3.69 14.88 -12.73
N ASP A 168 3.33 15.98 -13.40
CA ASP A 168 2.45 17.01 -12.85
C ASP A 168 1.27 16.36 -12.14
N GLU A 169 0.90 16.89 -10.97
CA GLU A 169 -0.32 16.46 -10.28
C GLU A 169 -1.46 16.57 -11.29
N GLY A 170 -1.91 15.42 -11.77
CA GLY A 170 -3.01 15.30 -12.69
C GLY A 170 -4.23 15.90 -12.01
N SER A 171 -4.49 17.16 -12.31
CA SER A 171 -5.63 17.95 -11.86
C SER A 171 -6.89 17.47 -12.57
N GLN A 172 -7.26 16.24 -12.29
CA GLN A 172 -8.65 15.82 -12.34
C GLN A 172 -9.05 15.68 -10.87
N PRO A 173 -9.79 16.65 -10.29
CA PRO A 173 -10.40 16.41 -9.00
C PRO A 173 -11.14 15.09 -9.12
N VAL A 174 -10.80 14.14 -8.24
CA VAL A 174 -11.58 12.91 -8.10
C VAL A 174 -13.02 13.38 -7.91
N GLU A 175 -13.90 13.11 -8.88
CA GLU A 175 -15.31 13.46 -8.73
C GLU A 175 -15.77 12.86 -7.41
N THR A 176 -16.33 13.72 -6.57
CA THR A 176 -16.70 13.38 -5.20
C THR A 176 -17.79 12.30 -5.26
N GLY A 177 -17.42 11.02 -5.14
CA GLY A 177 -18.37 9.89 -5.23
C GLY A 177 -17.86 8.64 -5.95
N ASP A 178 -16.73 8.70 -6.65
CA ASP A 178 -16.15 7.53 -7.31
C ASP A 178 -15.63 6.51 -6.28
N LEU A 179 -16.01 5.23 -6.43
CA LEU A 179 -15.54 4.14 -5.59
C LEU A 179 -14.43 3.35 -6.30
N ARG A 180 -13.21 3.55 -5.81
CA ARG A 180 -11.98 2.94 -6.35
C ARG A 180 -11.75 1.55 -5.77
N ILE A 181 -11.78 0.56 -6.65
CA ILE A 181 -11.70 -0.86 -6.31
C ILE A 181 -10.50 -1.46 -7.01
N SER A 182 -9.65 -2.17 -6.27
CA SER A 182 -8.66 -3.07 -6.86
C SER A 182 -9.08 -4.52 -6.77
N VAL A 183 -8.77 -5.30 -7.80
CA VAL A 183 -8.88 -6.77 -7.79
C VAL A 183 -7.48 -7.36 -7.64
N ILE A 184 -7.16 -7.85 -6.45
CA ILE A 184 -5.83 -8.33 -6.09
C ILE A 184 -5.88 -9.81 -5.71
N GLY A 185 -4.73 -10.47 -5.71
CA GLY A 185 -4.60 -11.90 -5.44
C GLY A 185 -3.44 -12.51 -6.22
N LYS A 186 -3.10 -13.74 -5.88
CA LYS A 186 -1.98 -14.45 -6.50
C LYS A 186 -2.10 -14.63 -8.01
N PRO A 187 -1.00 -14.91 -8.73
CA PRO A 187 -1.07 -15.39 -10.11
C PRO A 187 -2.07 -16.56 -10.24
N ASN A 188 -2.75 -16.66 -11.39
CA ASN A 188 -3.62 -17.80 -11.74
C ASN A 188 -4.86 -18.09 -10.86
N VAL A 189 -5.15 -17.26 -9.84
CA VAL A 189 -6.41 -17.37 -9.05
C VAL A 189 -7.67 -16.98 -9.83
N GLY A 190 -7.52 -16.44 -11.04
CA GLY A 190 -8.63 -16.10 -11.94
C GLY A 190 -9.05 -14.62 -11.93
N LYS A 191 -8.15 -13.70 -11.58
CA LYS A 191 -8.39 -12.23 -11.61
C LYS A 191 -8.85 -11.73 -12.98
N SER A 192 -8.16 -12.10 -14.05
CA SER A 192 -8.48 -11.68 -15.42
C SER A 192 -9.83 -12.25 -15.87
N SER A 193 -10.09 -13.53 -15.56
CA SER A 193 -11.39 -14.16 -15.81
C SER A 193 -12.51 -13.47 -15.06
N PHE A 194 -12.28 -13.07 -13.80
CA PHE A 194 -13.24 -12.33 -13.00
C PHE A 194 -13.55 -10.96 -13.62
N ILE A 195 -12.54 -10.15 -13.95
CA ILE A 195 -12.72 -8.84 -14.59
C ILE A 195 -13.47 -9.00 -15.92
N ASN A 196 -13.03 -9.90 -16.79
CA ASN A 196 -13.69 -10.12 -18.08
C ASN A 196 -15.15 -10.52 -17.88
N ARG A 197 -15.44 -11.41 -16.93
CA ARG A 197 -16.81 -11.84 -16.64
C ARG A 197 -17.66 -10.70 -16.10
N LEU A 198 -17.10 -9.89 -15.20
CA LEU A 198 -17.78 -8.77 -14.58
C LEU A 198 -18.17 -7.70 -15.61
N PHE A 199 -17.29 -7.39 -16.58
CA PHE A 199 -17.52 -6.35 -17.59
C PHE A 199 -18.26 -6.82 -18.84
N ASN A 200 -18.17 -8.10 -19.22
CA ASN A 200 -18.87 -8.65 -20.41
C ASN A 200 -20.33 -9.06 -20.14
N GLU A 201 -20.85 -8.73 -18.97
CA GLU A 201 -22.19 -9.08 -18.57
C GLU A 201 -23.18 -7.97 -18.97
N GLU A 202 -24.24 -8.33 -19.72
CA GLU A 202 -25.18 -7.43 -20.45
C GLU A 202 -25.81 -6.26 -19.66
N ARG A 203 -25.66 -6.22 -18.33
CA ARG A 203 -26.32 -5.25 -17.44
C ARG A 203 -25.38 -4.25 -16.78
N VAL A 204 -24.10 -4.25 -17.15
CA VAL A 204 -23.13 -3.27 -16.67
C VAL A 204 -23.03 -2.14 -17.68
N VAL A 205 -23.39 -0.92 -17.28
CA VAL A 205 -23.18 0.26 -18.12
C VAL A 205 -21.71 0.62 -18.04
N VAL A 206 -20.96 0.27 -19.08
CA VAL A 206 -19.57 0.68 -19.27
C VAL A 206 -19.59 2.08 -19.89
N SER A 207 -18.84 3.00 -19.29
CA SER A 207 -18.68 4.35 -19.82
C SER A 207 -17.39 4.39 -20.64
N ASP A 208 -17.52 4.26 -21.96
CA ASP A 208 -16.40 4.38 -22.91
C ASP A 208 -16.12 5.85 -23.27
N VAL A 209 -16.08 6.78 -22.30
CA VAL A 209 -15.79 8.19 -22.63
C VAL A 209 -14.32 8.31 -23.03
N PRO A 210 -14.00 8.50 -24.33
CA PRO A 210 -12.63 8.64 -24.79
C PRO A 210 -12.23 10.10 -24.58
N GLY A 211 -11.36 10.40 -23.61
CA GLY A 211 -10.93 11.80 -23.43
C GLY A 211 -10.31 12.23 -22.11
N THR A 212 -10.18 11.41 -21.07
CA THR A 212 -9.42 11.81 -19.87
C THR A 212 -7.95 11.45 -20.05
N THR A 213 -7.19 12.44 -20.53
CA THR A 213 -5.79 12.39 -20.93
C THR A 213 -4.85 11.85 -19.83
N ARG A 214 -4.39 10.59 -19.98
CA ARG A 214 -2.99 10.15 -20.25
C ARG A 214 -2.72 8.72 -19.74
N ASP A 215 -3.58 8.14 -18.90
CA ASP A 215 -3.44 6.78 -18.37
C ASP A 215 -4.60 5.87 -18.78
N ALA A 216 -4.42 5.14 -19.89
CA ALA A 216 -5.39 4.24 -20.50
C ALA A 216 -5.50 2.85 -19.81
N ILE A 217 -5.58 2.77 -18.48
CA ILE A 217 -5.41 1.47 -17.75
C ILE A 217 -6.59 1.09 -16.85
N ASP A 218 -7.38 2.03 -16.34
CA ASP A 218 -8.48 1.74 -15.40
C ASP A 218 -9.80 1.47 -16.14
N SER A 219 -10.64 0.59 -15.61
CA SER A 219 -11.96 0.30 -16.19
C SER A 219 -13.07 0.80 -15.29
N THR A 220 -14.01 1.57 -15.86
CA THR A 220 -15.10 2.19 -15.11
C THR A 220 -16.44 1.57 -15.44
N MET A 221 -17.31 1.43 -14.43
CA MET A 221 -18.71 1.05 -14.62
C MET A 221 -19.63 1.80 -13.67
N THR A 222 -20.91 1.91 -14.02
CA THR A 222 -21.93 2.42 -13.10
C THR A 222 -22.76 1.27 -12.55
N TYR A 223 -22.87 1.16 -11.22
CA TYR A 223 -23.66 0.14 -10.54
C TYR A 223 -24.49 0.77 -9.43
N HIS A 224 -25.82 0.57 -9.45
CA HIS A 224 -26.77 1.24 -8.54
C HIS A 224 -26.57 2.75 -8.40
N GLY A 225 -26.28 3.44 -9.51
CA GLY A 225 -26.06 4.89 -9.54
C GLY A 225 -24.73 5.35 -8.92
N LYS A 226 -23.86 4.41 -8.49
CA LYS A 226 -22.49 4.69 -8.05
C LYS A 226 -21.50 4.36 -9.15
N LYS A 227 -20.55 5.27 -9.39
CA LYS A 227 -19.46 5.08 -10.34
C LYS A 227 -18.35 4.28 -9.66
N LEU A 228 -18.07 3.10 -10.20
CA LEU A 228 -17.05 2.18 -9.74
C LEU A 228 -15.86 2.26 -10.68
N VAL A 229 -14.67 2.53 -10.13
CA VAL A 229 -13.42 2.62 -10.88
C VAL A 229 -12.55 1.43 -10.48
N PHE A 230 -12.38 0.48 -11.39
CA PHE A 230 -11.49 -0.66 -11.19
C PHE A 230 -10.07 -0.26 -11.60
N ILE A 231 -9.19 -0.22 -10.61
CA ILE A 231 -7.80 0.21 -10.79
C ILE A 231 -6.95 -0.92 -11.36
N ASP A 232 -6.05 -0.58 -12.29
CA ASP A 232 -5.02 -1.46 -12.83
C ASP A 232 -5.57 -2.72 -13.55
N THR A 233 -6.69 -2.56 -14.27
CA THR A 233 -7.33 -3.65 -15.01
C THR A 233 -6.57 -4.03 -16.28
N ALA A 234 -5.84 -3.11 -16.91
CA ALA A 234 -5.07 -3.44 -18.12
C ALA A 234 -3.90 -4.39 -17.84
N GLY A 235 -3.23 -4.29 -16.69
CA GLY A 235 -2.18 -5.25 -16.34
C GLY A 235 -2.76 -6.59 -15.83
N LEU A 236 -3.99 -6.62 -15.30
CA LEU A 236 -4.75 -7.87 -15.12
C LEU A 236 -5.10 -8.52 -16.47
N ARG A 237 -5.34 -7.76 -17.53
CA ARG A 237 -5.59 -8.28 -18.89
C ARG A 237 -4.32 -8.75 -19.62
N ARG A 238 -3.14 -8.20 -19.26
CA ARG A 238 -1.83 -8.60 -19.83
C ARG A 238 -1.22 -9.85 -19.19
N GLN A 239 -1.69 -10.26 -18.00
CA GLN A 239 -1.23 -11.46 -17.28
C GLN A 239 -1.44 -12.79 -18.03
N SER A 240 -2.11 -12.80 -19.18
CA SER A 240 -2.31 -14.02 -19.97
C SER A 240 -1.13 -14.39 -20.89
N LYS A 241 -0.03 -13.63 -20.93
CA LYS A 241 1.05 -13.84 -21.93
C LYS A 241 2.50 -13.70 -21.45
N VAL A 242 2.78 -13.45 -20.16
CA VAL A 242 4.16 -13.24 -19.67
C VAL A 242 4.44 -14.13 -18.47
N ASP A 243 5.53 -14.90 -18.51
CA ASP A 243 6.11 -15.56 -17.34
C ASP A 243 6.56 -14.47 -16.35
N GLU A 244 5.77 -14.22 -15.30
CA GLU A 244 6.15 -13.34 -14.20
C GLU A 244 7.23 -14.03 -13.35
N SER A 245 8.49 -13.98 -13.81
CA SER A 245 9.63 -14.65 -13.15
C SER A 245 10.11 -13.98 -11.87
N ILE A 246 9.40 -12.98 -11.33
CA ILE A 246 9.84 -12.26 -10.12
C ILE A 246 8.65 -11.91 -9.20
N GLU A 247 8.47 -12.71 -8.16
CA GLU A 247 7.42 -12.61 -7.14
C GLU A 247 7.38 -11.23 -6.44
N TYR A 248 8.53 -10.55 -6.34
CA TYR A 248 8.66 -9.24 -5.71
C TYR A 248 7.97 -8.08 -6.47
N TYR A 249 7.96 -8.11 -7.80
CA TYR A 249 7.30 -7.05 -8.56
C TYR A 249 5.79 -7.18 -8.51
N SER A 250 5.29 -8.41 -8.34
CA SER A 250 3.89 -8.66 -7.98
C SER A 250 3.52 -7.98 -6.66
N SER A 251 4.42 -7.99 -5.65
CA SER A 251 4.15 -7.32 -4.36
C SER A 251 4.24 -5.79 -4.43
N LEU A 252 5.20 -5.21 -5.15
CA LEU A 252 5.28 -3.74 -5.33
C LEU A 252 4.05 -3.19 -6.05
N ARG A 253 3.65 -3.86 -7.13
CA ARG A 253 2.46 -3.51 -7.88
C ARG A 253 1.21 -3.64 -7.02
N THR A 254 1.10 -4.72 -6.24
CA THR A 254 0.00 -4.90 -5.28
C THR A 254 -0.02 -3.78 -4.25
N ALA A 255 1.12 -3.41 -3.65
CA ALA A 255 1.19 -2.34 -2.66
C ALA A 255 0.74 -0.98 -3.23
N ARG A 256 1.16 -0.65 -4.46
CA ARG A 256 0.72 0.55 -5.18
C ARG A 256 -0.78 0.56 -5.39
N VAL A 257 -1.30 -0.54 -5.94
CA VAL A 257 -2.73 -0.71 -6.27
C VAL A 257 -3.60 -0.64 -5.01
N VAL A 258 -3.17 -1.28 -3.93
CA VAL A 258 -3.84 -1.23 -2.62
C VAL A 258 -3.94 0.21 -2.13
N ARG A 259 -2.85 0.98 -2.13
CA ARG A 259 -2.87 2.36 -1.60
C ARG A 259 -3.72 3.33 -2.43
N MET A 260 -3.89 3.07 -3.72
CA MET A 260 -4.78 3.85 -4.58
C MET A 260 -6.26 3.46 -4.41
N SER A 261 -6.53 2.34 -3.75
CA SER A 261 -7.86 1.76 -3.63
C SER A 261 -8.54 2.13 -2.33
N GLN A 262 -9.83 2.45 -2.44
CA GLN A 262 -10.69 2.53 -1.25
C GLN A 262 -11.12 1.14 -0.82
N LEU A 263 -11.34 0.23 -1.80
CA LEU A 263 -11.73 -1.14 -1.58
C LEU A 263 -10.79 -2.13 -2.30
N CYS A 264 -10.46 -3.22 -1.62
CA CYS A 264 -9.71 -4.33 -2.18
C CYS A 264 -10.59 -5.57 -2.24
N LEU A 265 -10.87 -6.04 -3.45
CA LEU A 265 -11.43 -7.36 -3.70
C LEU A 265 -10.26 -8.35 -3.83
N VAL A 266 -10.06 -9.16 -2.80
CA VAL A 266 -8.99 -10.16 -2.76
C VAL A 266 -9.53 -11.49 -3.28
N LEU A 267 -8.96 -12.02 -4.36
CA LEU A 267 -9.30 -13.33 -4.90
C LEU A 267 -8.32 -14.38 -4.40
N ILE A 268 -8.86 -15.49 -3.91
CA ILE A 268 -8.10 -16.71 -3.59
C ILE A 268 -8.68 -17.90 -4.37
N ASP A 269 -7.88 -18.95 -4.55
CA ASP A 269 -8.29 -20.18 -5.18
C ASP A 269 -8.98 -21.10 -4.16
N ALA A 270 -10.17 -21.62 -4.49
CA ALA A 270 -10.89 -22.55 -3.63
C ALA A 270 -10.16 -23.88 -3.41
N GLN A 271 -9.39 -24.34 -4.40
CA GLN A 271 -8.68 -25.63 -4.34
C GLN A 271 -7.41 -25.53 -3.51
N GLU A 272 -6.65 -24.44 -3.67
CA GLU A 272 -5.44 -24.20 -2.86
C GLU A 272 -5.77 -23.71 -1.44
N GLY A 273 -6.96 -23.11 -1.27
CA GLY A 273 -7.37 -22.47 -0.04
C GLY A 273 -6.58 -21.18 0.20
N LEU A 274 -6.47 -20.78 1.47
CA LEU A 274 -5.65 -19.64 1.83
C LEU A 274 -4.18 -20.06 1.81
N THR A 275 -3.27 -19.28 1.24
CA THR A 275 -1.83 -19.57 1.25
C THR A 275 -1.03 -18.39 1.85
N ASN A 276 0.27 -18.54 2.13
CA ASN A 276 1.05 -17.50 2.82
C ASN A 276 1.10 -16.17 2.06
N GLN A 277 1.18 -16.22 0.73
CA GLN A 277 1.17 -14.99 -0.08
C GLN A 277 -0.24 -14.38 -0.17
N ASP A 278 -1.33 -15.13 -0.03
CA ASP A 278 -2.67 -14.53 0.13
C ASP A 278 -2.80 -13.78 1.45
N VAL A 279 -2.23 -14.34 2.53
CA VAL A 279 -2.20 -13.70 3.84
C VAL A 279 -1.47 -12.36 3.76
N LYS A 280 -0.29 -12.32 3.14
CA LYS A 280 0.46 -11.07 2.92
C LYS A 280 -0.35 -10.03 2.15
N ILE A 281 -1.05 -10.43 1.08
CA ILE A 281 -1.89 -9.52 0.29
C ILE A 281 -3.06 -8.97 1.14
N LEU A 282 -3.70 -9.84 1.93
CA LEU A 282 -4.79 -9.45 2.84
C LEU A 282 -4.31 -8.48 3.92
N GLU A 283 -3.18 -8.77 4.56
CA GLU A 283 -2.55 -7.91 5.57
C GLU A 283 -2.19 -6.55 4.98
N GLN A 284 -1.55 -6.51 3.81
CA GLN A 284 -1.21 -5.26 3.12
C GLN A 284 -2.46 -4.40 2.86
N ALA A 285 -3.55 -5.00 2.37
CA ALA A 285 -4.81 -4.29 2.13
C ALA A 285 -5.45 -3.78 3.42
N TRP A 286 -5.44 -4.61 4.47
CA TRP A 286 -6.02 -4.28 5.77
C TRP A 286 -5.24 -3.16 6.48
N ASP A 287 -3.91 -3.25 6.49
CA ASP A 287 -3.03 -2.27 7.14
C ASP A 287 -3.08 -0.92 6.43
N ALA A 288 -3.20 -0.93 5.09
CA ALA A 288 -3.39 0.28 4.29
C ALA A 288 -4.69 1.03 4.62
N GLY A 289 -5.66 0.41 5.30
CA GLY A 289 -6.94 1.05 5.62
C GLY A 289 -8.02 0.88 4.55
N CYS A 290 -7.81 -0.03 3.59
CA CYS A 290 -8.78 -0.34 2.55
C CYS A 290 -9.94 -1.15 3.13
N GLY A 291 -11.13 -1.01 2.54
CA GLY A 291 -12.22 -1.95 2.78
C GLY A 291 -11.93 -3.25 2.04
N VAL A 292 -11.87 -4.38 2.72
CA VAL A 292 -11.52 -5.68 2.17
C VAL A 292 -12.78 -6.52 1.96
N LEU A 293 -12.89 -7.15 0.77
CA LEU A 293 -13.83 -8.21 0.46
C LEU A 293 -13.02 -9.43 -0.03
N LEU A 294 -13.22 -10.59 0.59
CA LEU A 294 -12.56 -11.83 0.17
C LEU A 294 -13.48 -12.63 -0.76
N ALA A 295 -13.01 -12.94 -1.95
CA ALA A 295 -13.69 -13.79 -2.93
C ALA A 295 -12.92 -15.11 -3.13
N VAL A 296 -13.55 -16.22 -2.77
CA VAL A 296 -13.05 -17.57 -2.99
C VAL A 296 -13.52 -18.01 -4.37
N ASN A 297 -12.61 -17.97 -5.35
CA ASN A 297 -12.89 -18.24 -6.75
C ASN A 297 -12.68 -19.72 -7.09
N LYS A 298 -13.16 -20.17 -8.27
CA LYS A 298 -13.19 -21.58 -8.70
C LYS A 298 -14.04 -22.46 -7.79
N TRP A 299 -15.07 -21.89 -7.15
CA TRP A 299 -15.95 -22.66 -6.27
C TRP A 299 -16.77 -23.73 -7.01
N ASP A 300 -16.81 -23.70 -8.34
CA ASP A 300 -17.39 -24.74 -9.18
C ASP A 300 -16.59 -26.06 -9.16
N THR A 301 -15.29 -26.02 -8.87
CA THR A 301 -14.42 -27.21 -8.88
C THR A 301 -14.34 -27.93 -7.54
N VAL A 302 -15.03 -27.43 -6.51
CA VAL A 302 -15.05 -28.02 -5.16
C VAL A 302 -16.27 -28.92 -5.04
N GLU A 303 -16.07 -30.17 -4.63
CA GLU A 303 -17.16 -31.05 -4.20
C GLU A 303 -17.74 -30.56 -2.87
N LYS A 304 -19.06 -30.47 -2.79
CA LYS A 304 -19.75 -29.74 -1.71
C LYS A 304 -20.59 -30.68 -0.86
N ASP A 305 -20.42 -30.54 0.44
CA ASP A 305 -21.35 -31.00 1.47
C ASP A 305 -21.83 -29.79 2.31
N ASP A 306 -22.74 -30.04 3.24
CA ASP A 306 -23.28 -29.01 4.14
C ASP A 306 -22.23 -28.39 5.08
N GLN A 307 -21.07 -29.05 5.25
CA GLN A 307 -20.00 -28.65 6.16
C GLN A 307 -18.85 -27.93 5.45
N THR A 308 -18.82 -27.93 4.12
CA THR A 308 -17.71 -27.42 3.32
C THR A 308 -17.50 -25.93 3.55
N VAL A 309 -18.59 -25.14 3.48
CA VAL A 309 -18.54 -23.69 3.72
C VAL A 309 -18.19 -23.34 5.17
N PRO A 310 -18.88 -23.89 6.20
CA PRO A 310 -18.53 -23.62 7.60
C PRO A 310 -17.08 -23.99 7.95
N ARG A 311 -16.57 -25.11 7.41
CA ARG A 311 -15.20 -25.56 7.63
C ARG A 311 -14.20 -24.57 7.03
N PHE A 312 -14.39 -24.18 5.77
CA PHE A 312 -13.51 -23.23 5.09
C PHE A 312 -13.46 -21.89 5.84
N LEU A 313 -14.62 -21.36 6.25
CA LEU A 313 -14.67 -20.11 7.01
C LEU A 313 -13.96 -20.21 8.36
N ARG A 314 -14.02 -21.37 9.03
CA ARG A 314 -13.33 -21.60 10.30
C ARG A 314 -11.81 -21.62 10.10
N GLU A 315 -11.34 -22.31 9.07
CA GLU A 315 -9.91 -22.39 8.72
C GLU A 315 -9.34 -21.00 8.38
N LEU A 316 -10.08 -20.20 7.60
CA LEU A 316 -9.71 -18.81 7.31
C LEU A 316 -9.50 -17.99 8.58
N LYS A 317 -10.48 -18.02 9.50
CA LYS A 317 -10.45 -17.24 10.75
C LYS A 317 -9.36 -17.70 11.71
N GLN A 318 -9.08 -19.00 11.75
CA GLN A 318 -7.99 -19.54 12.57
C GLN A 318 -6.62 -19.03 12.11
N ARG A 319 -6.43 -18.89 10.79
CA ARG A 319 -5.16 -18.44 10.23
C ARG A 319 -5.01 -16.92 10.19
N VAL A 320 -6.10 -16.20 9.93
CA VAL A 320 -6.12 -14.74 9.85
C VAL A 320 -7.31 -14.21 10.66
N PRO A 321 -7.11 -13.87 11.95
CA PRO A 321 -8.20 -13.53 12.86
C PRO A 321 -9.08 -12.36 12.41
N PHE A 322 -8.51 -11.35 11.73
CA PHE A 322 -9.30 -10.20 11.27
C PHE A 322 -10.31 -10.55 10.17
N LEU A 323 -10.19 -11.71 9.52
CA LEU A 323 -11.19 -12.20 8.57
C LEU A 323 -12.55 -12.49 9.21
N GLU A 324 -12.64 -12.52 10.55
CA GLU A 324 -13.92 -12.48 11.25
C GLU A 324 -14.78 -11.28 10.83
N TRP A 325 -14.14 -10.15 10.51
CA TRP A 325 -14.78 -8.90 10.14
C TRP A 325 -14.78 -8.65 8.64
N VAL A 326 -14.35 -9.59 7.81
CA VAL A 326 -14.27 -9.45 6.35
C VAL A 326 -15.37 -10.31 5.72
N PRO A 327 -16.22 -9.76 4.85
CA PRO A 327 -17.16 -10.57 4.11
C PRO A 327 -16.42 -11.54 3.18
N VAL A 328 -16.88 -12.79 3.14
CA VAL A 328 -16.32 -13.84 2.28
C VAL A 328 -17.41 -14.31 1.31
N LEU A 329 -17.12 -14.25 0.02
CA LEU A 329 -18.01 -14.72 -1.04
C LEU A 329 -17.38 -15.86 -1.82
N PHE A 330 -18.14 -16.93 -2.02
CA PHE A 330 -17.76 -18.04 -2.87
C PHE A 330 -18.30 -17.81 -4.28
N ILE A 331 -17.41 -17.75 -5.26
CA ILE A 331 -17.72 -17.37 -6.64
C ILE A 331 -17.09 -18.32 -7.65
N SER A 332 -17.55 -18.24 -8.91
CA SER A 332 -16.87 -18.85 -10.04
C SER A 332 -16.82 -17.86 -11.18
N ALA A 333 -15.62 -17.34 -11.47
CA ALA A 333 -15.39 -16.47 -12.61
C ALA A 333 -15.65 -17.18 -13.95
N LEU A 334 -15.47 -18.50 -14.01
CA LEU A 334 -15.69 -19.32 -15.20
C LEU A 334 -17.18 -19.41 -15.55
N THR A 335 -18.01 -19.77 -14.56
CA THR A 335 -19.47 -19.95 -14.78
C THR A 335 -20.25 -18.65 -14.63
N GLY A 336 -19.67 -17.64 -13.98
CA GLY A 336 -20.36 -16.41 -13.56
C GLY A 336 -21.08 -16.52 -12.22
N PHE A 337 -21.03 -17.67 -11.55
CA PHE A 337 -21.70 -17.88 -10.28
C PHE A 337 -21.28 -16.83 -9.25
N ARG A 338 -22.26 -16.06 -8.76
CA ARG A 338 -22.14 -15.00 -7.73
C ARG A 338 -21.12 -13.88 -8.03
N VAL A 339 -20.63 -13.76 -9.27
CA VAL A 339 -19.68 -12.68 -9.64
C VAL A 339 -20.28 -11.30 -9.37
N ARG A 340 -21.53 -11.01 -9.79
CA ARG A 340 -22.20 -9.72 -9.50
C ARG A 340 -22.44 -9.44 -8.02
N HIS A 341 -22.63 -10.48 -7.20
CA HIS A 341 -22.90 -10.31 -5.77
C HIS A 341 -21.67 -9.70 -5.07
N THR A 342 -20.49 -9.78 -5.67
CA THR A 342 -19.30 -9.05 -5.20
C THR A 342 -19.49 -7.54 -5.26
N LEU A 343 -20.20 -7.00 -6.26
CA LEU A 343 -20.49 -5.56 -6.35
C LEU A 343 -21.38 -5.10 -5.18
N ASP A 344 -22.43 -5.85 -4.87
CA ASP A 344 -23.32 -5.55 -3.74
C ASP A 344 -22.56 -5.59 -2.42
N ALA A 345 -21.67 -6.59 -2.25
CA ALA A 345 -20.85 -6.70 -1.06
C ALA A 345 -19.81 -5.57 -0.96
N LEU A 346 -19.19 -5.16 -2.07
CA LEU A 346 -18.29 -4.00 -2.12
C LEU A 346 -19.01 -2.71 -1.71
N LEU A 347 -20.24 -2.49 -2.21
CA LEU A 347 -21.04 -1.33 -1.82
C LEU A 347 -21.37 -1.32 -0.32
N LYS A 348 -21.67 -2.50 0.26
CA LYS A 348 -21.88 -2.63 1.71
C LYS A 348 -20.60 -2.33 2.50
N VAL A 349 -19.46 -2.86 2.08
CA VAL A 349 -18.17 -2.57 2.72
C VAL A 349 -17.83 -1.08 2.61
N ALA A 350 -18.08 -0.43 1.47
CA ALA A 350 -17.90 1.01 1.32
C ALA A 350 -18.76 1.81 2.31
N ALA A 351 -20.05 1.45 2.41
CA ALA A 351 -20.98 2.14 3.30
C ALA A 351 -20.58 1.97 4.78
N ASP A 352 -20.21 0.74 5.18
CA ASP A 352 -19.75 0.46 6.54
C ASP A 352 -18.45 1.20 6.84
N ARG A 353 -17.50 1.17 5.90
CA ARG A 353 -16.24 1.92 5.99
C ARG A 353 -16.54 3.39 6.24
N GLU A 354 -17.33 4.06 5.40
CA GLU A 354 -17.60 5.50 5.52
C GLU A 354 -18.56 5.90 6.64
N ARG A 355 -19.08 4.95 7.43
CA ARG A 355 -20.08 5.24 8.45
C ARG A 355 -19.53 6.13 9.56
N ARG A 356 -20.24 7.23 9.80
CA ARG A 356 -20.03 8.14 10.93
C ARG A 356 -20.83 7.67 12.14
N VAL A 357 -20.15 7.49 13.27
CA VAL A 357 -20.77 7.25 14.59
C VAL A 357 -20.79 8.57 15.36
N PRO A 358 -21.97 9.05 15.82
CA PRO A 358 -22.07 10.26 16.62
C PRO A 358 -21.25 10.19 17.91
N THR A 359 -20.66 11.32 18.32
CA THR A 359 -19.82 11.38 19.53
C THR A 359 -20.55 10.91 20.79
N HIS A 360 -21.86 11.16 20.94
CA HIS A 360 -22.61 10.69 22.12
C HIS A 360 -22.64 9.16 22.18
N GLU A 361 -22.96 8.48 21.08
CA GLU A 361 -22.98 7.02 20.98
C GLU A 361 -21.59 6.41 21.23
N VAL A 362 -20.52 7.06 20.75
CA VAL A 362 -19.14 6.64 21.08
C VAL A 362 -18.88 6.66 22.58
N ASN A 363 -19.34 7.70 23.27
CA ASN A 363 -19.13 7.85 24.71
C ASN A 363 -20.01 6.90 25.52
N GLU A 364 -21.25 6.61 25.09
CA GLU A 364 -22.11 5.60 25.71
C GLU A 364 -21.49 4.20 25.66
N VAL A 365 -20.98 3.79 24.49
CA VAL A 365 -20.29 2.50 24.34
C VAL A 365 -18.99 2.48 25.15
N LEU A 366 -18.22 3.57 25.13
CA LEU A 366 -16.99 3.68 25.90
C LEU A 366 -17.26 3.56 27.40
N GLU A 367 -18.25 4.28 27.92
CA GLU A 367 -18.63 4.26 29.33
C GLU A 367 -19.08 2.86 29.76
N ALA A 368 -19.88 2.17 28.95
CA ALA A 368 -20.29 0.79 29.20
C ALA A 368 -19.08 -0.16 29.28
N LEU A 369 -18.10 0.00 28.39
CA LEU A 369 -16.88 -0.81 28.38
C LEU A 369 -15.99 -0.53 29.59
N THR A 370 -15.77 0.75 29.93
CA THR A 370 -14.94 1.15 31.08
C THR A 370 -15.59 0.83 32.42
N SER A 371 -16.92 0.86 32.49
CA SER A 371 -17.66 0.47 33.71
C SER A 371 -17.61 -1.04 33.93
N ARG A 372 -17.73 -1.82 32.85
CA ARG A 372 -17.60 -3.29 32.91
C ARG A 372 -16.18 -3.72 33.28
N GLN A 373 -15.18 -3.08 32.70
CA GLN A 373 -13.78 -3.36 32.97
C GLN A 373 -12.99 -2.04 33.00
N PRO A 374 -12.71 -1.50 34.20
CA PRO A 374 -11.91 -0.29 34.34
C PRO A 374 -10.47 -0.48 33.83
N PRO A 375 -9.80 0.59 33.38
CA PRO A 375 -8.38 0.52 33.07
C PRO A 375 -7.57 0.11 34.32
N PRO A 376 -6.52 -0.71 34.16
CA PRO A 376 -5.65 -1.05 35.29
C PRO A 376 -4.92 0.19 35.80
N HIS A 377 -4.67 0.23 37.11
CA HIS A 377 -3.84 1.26 37.72
C HIS A 377 -2.38 1.07 37.29
N SER A 378 -1.64 2.16 37.14
CA SER A 378 -0.22 2.12 36.83
C SER A 378 0.54 2.94 37.87
N GLN A 379 1.56 2.32 38.50
CA GLN A 379 2.42 2.97 39.50
C GLN A 379 1.65 3.73 40.61
N GLY A 380 0.52 3.19 41.06
CA GLY A 380 -0.34 3.81 42.09
C GLY A 380 -1.22 4.96 41.60
N ARG A 381 -1.22 5.27 40.30
CA ARG A 381 -2.07 6.28 39.66
C ARG A 381 -3.28 5.63 39.01
N ALA A 382 -4.43 6.28 39.12
CA ALA A 382 -5.66 5.86 38.46
C ALA A 382 -5.63 6.28 36.98
N VAL A 383 -5.51 5.31 36.08
CA VAL A 383 -5.62 5.53 34.63
C VAL A 383 -7.11 5.62 34.26
N LYS A 384 -7.49 6.70 33.57
CA LYS A 384 -8.88 6.97 33.18
C LYS A 384 -8.94 7.36 31.71
N VAL A 385 -9.79 6.67 30.96
CA VAL A 385 -10.26 7.11 29.63
C VAL A 385 -11.49 7.99 29.86
N LYS A 386 -11.41 9.25 29.46
CA LYS A 386 -12.40 10.29 29.80
C LYS A 386 -13.53 10.36 28.78
N TYR A 387 -13.19 10.46 27.51
CA TYR A 387 -14.16 10.55 26.41
C TYR A 387 -13.53 10.09 25.10
N GLY A 388 -14.36 9.80 24.11
CA GLY A 388 -13.95 9.41 22.77
C GLY A 388 -14.74 10.14 21.70
N THR A 389 -14.15 10.24 20.51
CA THR A 389 -14.84 10.68 19.29
C THR A 389 -14.31 9.90 18.10
N GLN A 390 -15.10 9.79 17.03
CA GLN A 390 -14.59 9.30 15.76
C GLN A 390 -13.93 10.49 15.04
N ALA A 391 -12.64 10.42 14.72
CA ALA A 391 -11.90 11.48 14.02
C ALA A 391 -11.93 11.31 12.50
N ASP A 392 -12.02 10.07 12.02
CA ASP A 392 -12.04 9.74 10.59
C ASP A 392 -13.02 8.59 10.32
N THR A 393 -13.57 8.52 9.12
CA THR A 393 -14.44 7.43 8.68
C THR A 393 -13.72 6.47 7.75
N ALA A 394 -12.67 6.85 7.02
CA ALA A 394 -12.17 6.05 5.91
C ALA A 394 -10.67 5.70 6.04
N PRO A 395 -10.25 4.80 6.97
CA PRO A 395 -11.09 3.89 7.76
C PRO A 395 -11.58 4.47 9.11
N PRO A 396 -12.59 3.84 9.76
CA PRO A 396 -13.13 4.27 11.04
C PRO A 396 -12.03 4.42 12.09
N THR A 397 -11.73 5.67 12.44
CA THR A 397 -10.66 6.00 13.36
C THR A 397 -11.24 6.74 14.56
N PHE A 398 -11.13 6.14 15.73
CA PHE A 398 -11.57 6.70 16.99
C PHE A 398 -10.38 7.27 17.76
N VAL A 399 -10.56 8.46 18.33
CA VAL A 399 -9.61 9.09 19.23
C VAL A 399 -10.20 9.09 20.63
N LEU A 400 -9.53 8.40 21.55
CA LEU A 400 -9.89 8.34 22.96
C LEU A 400 -8.94 9.24 23.75
N PHE A 401 -9.48 9.99 24.71
CA PHE A 401 -8.71 10.90 25.53
C PHE A 401 -8.55 10.33 26.93
N ALA A 402 -7.32 10.11 27.36
CA ALA A 402 -6.98 9.58 28.67
C ALA A 402 -6.08 10.54 29.45
N ASN A 403 -6.00 10.39 30.77
CA ASN A 403 -5.05 11.16 31.60
C ASN A 403 -3.60 10.68 31.42
N PHE A 404 -3.39 9.37 31.39
CA PHE A 404 -2.08 8.75 31.17
C PHE A 404 -2.17 7.76 30.00
N PRO A 405 -2.17 8.23 28.75
CA PRO A 405 -2.34 7.36 27.58
C PRO A 405 -1.23 6.31 27.47
N GLU A 406 0.01 6.67 27.79
CA GLU A 406 1.18 5.78 27.77
C GLU A 406 1.11 4.67 28.83
N GLU A 407 0.28 4.85 29.86
CA GLU A 407 0.10 3.89 30.95
C GLU A 407 -1.05 2.89 30.66
N ILE A 408 -1.75 3.03 29.52
CA ILE A 408 -2.79 2.07 29.11
C ILE A 408 -2.11 0.85 28.49
N PRO A 409 -2.30 -0.37 29.05
CA PRO A 409 -1.66 -1.54 28.49
C PRO A 409 -2.30 -1.98 27.17
N ALA A 410 -1.50 -2.57 26.28
CA ALA A 410 -1.97 -3.09 24.98
C ALA A 410 -3.11 -4.11 25.06
N HIS A 411 -3.25 -4.86 26.16
CA HIS A 411 -4.40 -5.75 26.35
C HIS A 411 -5.70 -4.97 26.58
N TYR A 412 -5.63 -3.80 27.23
CA TYR A 412 -6.79 -2.94 27.47
C TYR A 412 -7.18 -2.19 26.18
N GLU A 413 -6.20 -1.75 25.39
CA GLU A 413 -6.47 -1.21 24.05
C GLU A 413 -7.19 -2.23 23.17
N ARG A 414 -6.74 -3.49 23.17
CA ARG A 414 -7.43 -4.60 22.46
C ARG A 414 -8.84 -4.85 23.00
N TYR A 415 -9.06 -4.73 24.30
CA TYR A 415 -10.40 -4.83 24.89
C TYR A 415 -11.33 -3.73 24.36
N LEU A 416 -10.88 -2.47 24.37
CA LEU A 416 -11.65 -1.34 23.83
C LEU A 416 -11.91 -1.52 22.33
N HIS A 417 -10.89 -1.91 21.58
CA HIS A 417 -10.98 -2.18 20.15
C HIS A 417 -12.03 -3.25 19.83
N ASN A 418 -11.99 -4.38 20.53
CA ASN A 418 -12.97 -5.45 20.38
C ASN A 418 -14.38 -5.02 20.83
N GLY A 419 -14.49 -4.19 21.85
CA GLY A 419 -15.76 -3.62 22.30
C GLY A 419 -16.39 -2.73 21.23
N PHE A 420 -15.61 -1.84 20.64
CA PHE A 420 -16.03 -0.96 19.54
C PHE A 420 -16.39 -1.78 18.30
N ARG A 421 -15.59 -2.81 17.98
CA ARG A 421 -15.90 -3.78 16.92
C ARG A 421 -17.22 -4.51 17.14
N LYS A 422 -17.53 -4.93 18.36
CA LYS A 422 -18.81 -5.61 18.66
C LYS A 422 -20.00 -4.66 18.60
N ALA A 423 -19.84 -3.40 18.99
CA ALA A 423 -20.91 -2.41 18.95
C ALA A 423 -21.34 -2.08 17.51
N TRP A 424 -20.36 -1.95 16.61
CA TRP A 424 -20.61 -1.40 15.27
C TRP A 424 -20.30 -2.35 14.13
N GLY A 425 -19.45 -3.36 14.30
CA GLY A 425 -19.02 -4.29 13.25
C GLY A 425 -17.96 -3.68 12.33
N PHE A 426 -18.37 -2.68 11.52
CA PHE A 426 -17.57 -2.10 10.44
C PHE A 426 -17.06 -3.17 9.48
N LEU A 427 -18.01 -3.88 8.86
CA LEU A 427 -17.74 -5.05 8.03
C LEU A 427 -16.86 -4.67 6.83
N GLY A 428 -15.79 -5.43 6.64
CA GLY A 428 -14.78 -5.25 5.62
C GLY A 428 -13.81 -4.10 5.90
N SER A 429 -14.07 -3.20 6.84
CA SER A 429 -13.16 -2.08 7.14
C SER A 429 -12.30 -2.36 8.37
N PRO A 430 -10.99 -2.04 8.37
CA PRO A 430 -10.21 -1.96 9.60
C PRO A 430 -10.78 -0.87 10.53
N LEU A 431 -10.68 -1.07 11.84
CA LEU A 431 -11.04 -0.08 12.87
C LEU A 431 -9.76 0.34 13.59
N ARG A 432 -9.54 1.65 13.72
CA ARG A 432 -8.37 2.22 14.38
C ARG A 432 -8.80 2.92 15.67
N ILE A 433 -8.06 2.69 16.75
CA ILE A 433 -8.18 3.46 18.00
C ILE A 433 -6.84 4.15 18.22
N ARG A 434 -6.88 5.45 18.50
CA ARG A 434 -5.74 6.25 18.95
C ARG A 434 -6.06 6.81 20.31
N ILE A 435 -5.13 6.68 21.25
CA ILE A 435 -5.30 7.25 22.58
C ILE A 435 -4.40 8.49 22.69
N ARG A 436 -4.97 9.61 23.14
CA ARG A 436 -4.25 10.88 23.33
C ARG A 436 -4.40 11.37 24.76
N SER A 437 -3.45 12.22 25.18
CA SER A 437 -3.56 12.92 26.45
C SER A 437 -4.71 13.93 26.39
N SER A 438 -5.57 13.92 27.40
CA SER A 438 -6.50 15.03 27.64
C SER A 438 -5.68 16.21 28.17
N GLY A 439 -5.45 17.25 27.36
CA GLY A 439 -4.54 18.37 27.68
C GLY A 439 -4.95 19.25 28.87
N ARG A 440 -4.95 18.70 30.09
CA ARG A 440 -5.23 19.44 31.33
C ARG A 440 -4.35 19.08 32.53
N ASP A 441 -3.49 18.08 32.45
CA ASP A 441 -2.48 17.82 33.48
C ASP A 441 -1.11 18.20 32.91
N GLY A 442 -0.85 19.51 32.90
CA GLY A 442 0.47 20.03 32.61
C GLY A 442 1.47 19.43 33.59
N ARG A 443 2.38 18.60 33.08
CA ARG A 443 3.67 18.41 33.74
C ARG A 443 4.35 19.78 33.72
N GLY A 444 4.28 20.47 34.85
CA GLY A 444 5.34 21.39 35.21
C GLY A 444 6.60 20.56 35.33
N ASP A 445 7.56 20.81 34.43
CA ASP A 445 8.94 20.40 34.63
C ASP A 445 9.39 20.93 36.00
N ARG A 446 9.82 20.01 36.85
CA ARG A 446 10.76 20.26 37.94
C ARG A 446 11.87 19.26 37.84
#